data_AF-A0A919J1L4-F1
#
_entry.id   AF-A0A919J1L4-F1
#
_cell.length_a   1.000
_cell.length_b   1.000
_cell.length_c   1.000
_cell.angle_alpha   90.00
_cell.angle_beta   90.00
_cell.angle_gamma   90.00
#
_symmetry.space_group_name_H-M   'P 1'
#
loop_
_entity.id
_entity.type
_entity.pdbx_description
1 polymer ?
#
loop_
_entity_poly.entity_id
_entity_poly.type
_entity_poly.pdbx_seq_one_letter_code
_entity_poly.pdbx_strand_id
1 'polypeptide(L)'
;MQPPDRRRATLARVSYNGRMRVFELLEALEDVPGAEVKIRRGALNVHQPALGDTVILDPDDVTEAESVFVPTGEPAVQLEIRRGREILPLIVTTGDFVFTPAYADAVLAAGSQVLVPAMPSLVGYSEMHRDVRAFGKAMDEKGFEDQMLAATLIAHRCFLAGALRVGLWPVRVAAWWEYAHARVIRSVALPRFRADETWDDLMADVTEARQQTPSTSTS
;
A
#
# COMPACT_ATOMS: atom_id res chain seq x y z
N MET A 1 -46.53 -16.04 -7.64
CA MET A 1 -45.65 -15.83 -6.47
C MET A 1 -44.48 -14.96 -6.93
N GLN A 2 -44.55 -13.66 -6.67
CA GLN A 2 -43.50 -12.69 -7.06
C GLN A 2 -42.41 -12.68 -5.99
N PRO A 3 -41.11 -12.61 -6.35
CA PRO A 3 -40.05 -12.47 -5.36
C PRO A 3 -40.09 -11.06 -4.73
N PRO A 4 -39.71 -10.92 -3.45
CA PRO A 4 -39.74 -9.64 -2.75
C PRO A 4 -38.68 -8.69 -3.31
N ASP A 5 -39.15 -7.47 -3.52
CA ASP A 5 -38.44 -6.28 -3.97
C ASP A 5 -37.31 -5.92 -2.98
N ARG A 6 -36.05 -6.17 -3.37
CA ARG A 6 -34.87 -5.75 -2.63
C ARG A 6 -34.68 -4.25 -2.82
N ARG A 7 -35.37 -3.44 -2.01
CA ARG A 7 -35.05 -2.03 -1.83
C ARG A 7 -33.63 -1.91 -1.29
N ARG A 8 -32.67 -1.66 -2.18
CA ARG A 8 -31.37 -1.08 -1.82
C ARG A 8 -31.66 0.23 -1.11
N ALA A 9 -31.33 0.31 0.18
CA ALA A 9 -31.17 1.59 0.84
C ALA A 9 -29.96 2.27 0.19
N THR A 10 -30.22 3.13 -0.78
CA THR A 10 -29.22 4.08 -1.27
C THR A 10 -29.07 5.14 -0.19
N LEU A 11 -28.10 4.96 0.71
CA LEU A 11 -27.68 6.04 1.58
C LEU A 11 -27.12 7.15 0.70
N ALA A 12 -27.68 8.35 0.88
CA ALA A 12 -27.45 9.48 0.01
C ALA A 12 -26.00 9.97 0.08
N ARG A 13 -25.38 10.13 -1.08
CA ARG A 13 -24.15 10.92 -1.26
C ARG A 13 -24.40 12.34 -0.78
N VAL A 14 -23.62 12.79 0.21
CA VAL A 14 -23.60 14.20 0.61
C VAL A 14 -22.14 14.64 0.79
N SER A 15 -21.46 14.95 -0.32
CA SER A 15 -20.21 15.69 -0.27
C SER A 15 -20.53 17.20 -0.28
N TYR A 16 -20.44 17.86 0.86
CA TYR A 16 -20.51 19.32 0.92
C TYR A 16 -19.11 19.86 0.57
N ASN A 17 -18.94 20.42 -0.64
CA ASN A 17 -17.69 20.98 -1.19
C ASN A 17 -16.58 19.98 -1.62
N GLY A 18 -16.92 18.71 -1.89
CA GLY A 18 -15.93 17.73 -2.39
C GLY A 18 -14.84 17.35 -1.38
N ARG A 19 -15.16 17.52 -0.08
CA ARG A 19 -14.42 17.03 1.08
C ARG A 19 -15.40 16.31 2.00
N MET A 20 -14.94 15.24 2.65
CA MET A 20 -15.74 14.56 3.66
C MET A 20 -15.58 15.21 5.03
N ARG A 21 -16.65 15.20 5.83
CA ARG A 21 -16.54 15.60 7.23
C ARG A 21 -15.89 14.46 8.02
N VAL A 22 -15.02 14.82 8.98
CA VAL A 22 -14.31 13.85 9.82
C VAL A 22 -15.26 12.83 10.47
N PHE A 23 -16.43 13.27 10.96
CA PHE A 23 -17.42 12.39 11.57
C PHE A 23 -17.98 11.35 10.59
N GLU A 24 -18.28 11.74 9.34
CA GLU A 24 -18.78 10.82 8.30
C GLU A 24 -17.72 9.77 7.93
N LEU A 25 -16.45 10.19 7.93
CA LEU A 25 -15.32 9.29 7.66
C LEU A 25 -15.13 8.27 8.80
N LEU A 26 -15.30 8.69 10.05
CA LEU A 26 -15.27 7.79 11.20
C LEU A 26 -16.44 6.80 11.14
N GLU A 27 -17.67 7.28 10.93
CA GLU A 27 -18.86 6.42 10.81
C GLU A 27 -18.67 5.37 9.69
N ALA A 28 -18.18 5.78 8.52
CA ALA A 28 -17.94 4.84 7.44
C ALA A 28 -16.94 3.75 7.83
N LEU A 29 -15.83 4.12 8.45
CA LEU A 29 -14.75 3.18 8.81
C LEU A 29 -15.06 2.31 10.04
N GLU A 30 -15.98 2.74 10.91
CA GLU A 30 -16.47 1.93 12.05
C GLU A 30 -17.18 0.64 11.59
N ASP A 31 -17.70 0.62 10.36
CA ASP A 31 -18.35 -0.56 9.77
C ASP A 31 -17.36 -1.67 9.34
N VAL A 32 -16.04 -1.42 9.39
CA VAL A 32 -15.02 -2.41 9.02
C VAL A 32 -14.51 -3.15 10.27
N PRO A 33 -14.87 -4.44 10.48
CA PRO A 33 -14.46 -5.16 11.67
C PRO A 33 -12.95 -5.27 11.79
N GLY A 34 -12.43 -5.02 13.01
CA GLY A 34 -11.02 -5.17 13.34
C GLY A 34 -10.12 -3.98 12.96
N ALA A 35 -10.62 -3.01 12.19
CA ALA A 35 -9.91 -1.75 11.96
C ALA A 35 -10.02 -0.85 13.19
N GLU A 36 -8.90 -0.29 13.65
CA GLU A 36 -8.86 0.68 14.74
C GLU A 36 -8.76 2.10 14.17
N VAL A 37 -9.83 2.88 14.28
CA VAL A 37 -9.91 4.22 13.69
C VAL A 37 -9.81 5.29 14.77
N LYS A 38 -8.85 6.22 14.64
CA LYS A 38 -8.60 7.30 15.61
C LYS A 38 -8.19 8.59 14.90
N ILE A 39 -8.59 9.75 15.43
CA ILE A 39 -8.02 11.04 15.03
C ILE A 39 -6.87 11.38 15.98
N ARG A 40 -5.66 11.59 15.46
CA ARG A 40 -4.49 12.01 16.23
C ARG A 40 -3.81 13.19 15.57
N ARG A 41 -3.66 14.29 16.31
CA ARG A 41 -3.02 15.53 15.84
C ARG A 41 -3.61 16.05 14.52
N GLY A 42 -4.93 15.91 14.33
CA GLY A 42 -5.63 16.35 13.12
C GLY A 42 -5.62 15.33 11.96
N ALA A 43 -4.84 14.25 12.05
CA ALA A 43 -4.81 13.20 11.04
C ALA A 43 -5.74 12.02 11.38
N LEU A 44 -6.39 11.44 10.37
CA LEU A 44 -7.06 10.14 10.46
C LEU A 44 -6.00 9.04 10.50
N ASN A 45 -6.05 8.22 11.55
CA ASN A 45 -5.21 7.03 11.71
C ASN A 45 -6.12 5.81 11.63
N VAL A 46 -5.90 4.96 10.63
CA VAL A 46 -6.57 3.67 10.50
C VAL A 46 -5.53 2.60 10.74
N HIS A 47 -5.56 1.97 11.90
CA HIS A 47 -4.63 0.92 12.27
C HIS A 47 -5.26 -0.45 12.00
N GLN A 48 -4.49 -1.35 11.37
CA GLN A 48 -4.85 -2.75 11.18
C GLN A 48 -3.97 -3.63 12.07
N PRO A 49 -4.48 -4.14 13.21
CA PRO A 49 -3.71 -4.98 14.12
C PRO A 49 -3.14 -6.24 13.45
N ALA A 50 -3.89 -6.84 12.53
CA ALA A 50 -3.46 -8.03 11.79
C ALA A 50 -2.20 -7.78 10.94
N LEU A 51 -2.04 -6.55 10.44
CA LEU A 51 -0.85 -6.13 9.71
C LEU A 51 0.23 -5.61 10.68
N GLY A 52 -0.16 -4.99 11.79
CA GLY A 52 0.73 -4.21 12.63
C GLY A 52 1.16 -2.90 11.95
N ASP A 53 0.31 -2.34 11.09
CA ASP A 53 0.60 -1.13 10.32
C ASP A 53 -0.59 -0.15 10.37
N THR A 54 -0.34 1.12 10.06
CA THR A 54 -1.31 2.21 10.17
C THR A 54 -1.27 3.04 8.90
N VAL A 55 -2.44 3.26 8.30
CA VAL A 55 -2.61 4.32 7.31
C VAL A 55 -2.81 5.63 8.05
N ILE A 56 -2.06 6.67 7.67
CA ILE A 56 -2.23 8.03 8.17
C ILE A 56 -2.67 8.94 7.01
N LEU A 57 -3.83 9.57 7.15
CA LEU A 57 -4.41 10.47 6.16
C LEU A 57 -4.70 11.84 6.77
N ASP A 58 -4.52 12.89 5.97
CA ASP A 58 -5.20 14.15 6.22
C ASP A 58 -6.69 13.97 5.84
N PRO A 59 -7.66 14.19 6.75
CA PRO A 59 -9.07 14.13 6.40
C PRO A 59 -9.47 15.05 5.24
N ASP A 60 -8.78 16.18 5.05
CA ASP A 60 -9.05 17.11 3.94
C ASP A 60 -8.67 16.53 2.56
N ASP A 61 -7.81 15.51 2.54
CA ASP A 61 -7.44 14.79 1.32
C ASP A 61 -8.45 13.70 0.95
N VAL A 62 -9.38 13.32 1.85
CA VAL A 62 -10.39 12.30 1.57
C VAL A 62 -11.61 12.94 0.90
N THR A 63 -11.86 12.55 -0.34
CA THR A 63 -12.87 13.18 -1.21
C THR A 63 -14.20 12.43 -1.21
N GLU A 64 -14.14 11.11 -1.05
CA GLU A 64 -15.30 10.21 -0.98
C GLU A 64 -14.92 9.00 -0.10
N ALA A 65 -15.93 8.44 0.58
CA ALA A 65 -15.85 7.17 1.29
C ALA A 65 -17.14 6.40 0.99
N GLU A 66 -17.01 5.18 0.49
CA GLU A 66 -18.12 4.33 0.11
C GLU A 66 -17.99 2.97 0.81
N SER A 67 -19.07 2.54 1.47
CA SER A 67 -19.16 1.17 1.99
C SER A 67 -19.29 0.20 0.82
N VAL A 68 -18.36 -0.74 0.74
CA VAL A 68 -18.28 -1.76 -0.32
C VAL A 68 -18.18 -3.14 0.32
N PHE A 69 -18.27 -4.18 -0.51
CA PHE A 69 -18.05 -5.56 -0.08
C PHE A 69 -16.93 -6.17 -0.91
N VAL A 70 -16.00 -6.84 -0.25
CA VAL A 70 -14.99 -7.65 -0.95
C VAL A 70 -15.65 -8.93 -1.51
N PRO A 71 -15.03 -9.65 -2.46
CA PRO A 71 -15.62 -10.83 -3.07
C PRO A 71 -16.06 -11.93 -2.10
N THR A 72 -15.46 -12.00 -0.91
CA THR A 72 -15.84 -12.93 0.16
C THR A 72 -17.14 -12.56 0.88
N GLY A 73 -17.70 -11.38 0.58
CA GLY A 73 -18.90 -10.85 1.22
C GLY A 73 -18.63 -10.09 2.52
N GLU A 74 -17.36 -9.92 2.91
CA GLU A 74 -16.99 -9.13 4.07
C GLU A 74 -17.12 -7.62 3.79
N PRO A 75 -17.48 -6.81 4.80
CA PRO A 75 -17.57 -5.37 4.66
C PRO A 75 -16.19 -4.74 4.46
N ALA A 76 -16.17 -3.67 3.68
CA ALA A 76 -14.99 -2.85 3.45
C ALA A 76 -15.41 -1.41 3.16
N VAL A 77 -14.47 -0.49 3.21
CA VAL A 77 -14.69 0.93 2.87
C VAL A 77 -13.67 1.34 1.84
N GLN A 78 -14.14 1.86 0.71
CA GLN A 78 -13.30 2.48 -0.29
C GLN A 78 -13.22 3.98 -0.03
N LEU A 79 -12.01 4.48 0.21
CA LEU A 79 -11.68 5.89 0.31
C LEU A 79 -11.08 6.37 -1.01
N GLU A 80 -11.50 7.55 -1.45
CA GLU A 80 -10.84 8.29 -2.52
C GLU A 80 -9.92 9.36 -1.93
N ILE A 81 -8.62 9.22 -2.17
CA ILE A 81 -7.58 10.08 -1.60
C ILE A 81 -7.02 11.00 -2.69
N ARG A 82 -7.11 12.32 -2.47
CA ARG A 82 -6.54 13.32 -3.36
C ARG A 82 -5.03 13.49 -3.12
N ARG A 83 -4.25 13.42 -4.19
CA ARG A 83 -2.82 13.74 -4.22
C ARG A 83 -2.54 14.65 -5.41
N GLY A 84 -2.48 15.96 -5.17
CA GLY A 84 -2.38 16.95 -6.24
C GLY A 84 -3.57 16.86 -7.19
N ARG A 85 -3.35 16.39 -8.43
CA ARG A 85 -4.38 16.20 -9.45
C ARG A 85 -4.93 14.78 -9.55
N GLU A 86 -4.35 13.85 -8.80
CA GLU A 86 -4.72 12.43 -8.84
C GLU A 86 -5.69 12.10 -7.71
N ILE A 87 -6.57 11.14 -7.98
CA ILE A 87 -7.43 10.50 -6.98
C ILE A 87 -6.99 9.04 -6.90
N LEU A 88 -6.62 8.60 -5.70
CA LEU A 88 -6.08 7.28 -5.44
C LEU A 88 -7.06 6.49 -4.58
N PRO A 89 -7.45 5.27 -4.99
CA PRO A 89 -8.29 4.43 -4.17
C PRO A 89 -7.48 3.82 -3.03
N LEU A 90 -8.05 3.82 -1.84
CA LEU A 90 -7.63 3.00 -0.71
C LEU A 90 -8.84 2.25 -0.18
N ILE A 91 -8.80 0.93 -0.20
CA ILE A 91 -9.87 0.09 0.36
C ILE A 91 -9.38 -0.47 1.69
N VAL A 92 -10.11 -0.16 2.76
CA VAL A 92 -9.91 -0.71 4.10
C VAL A 92 -10.82 -1.92 4.24
N THR A 93 -10.25 -3.10 4.47
CA THR A 93 -11.00 -4.36 4.61
C THR A 93 -10.82 -4.94 6.02
N THR A 94 -11.48 -6.05 6.34
CA THR A 94 -11.15 -6.83 7.55
C THR A 94 -9.67 -7.26 7.50
N GLY A 95 -8.80 -6.64 8.28
CA GLY A 95 -7.40 -7.04 8.42
C GLY A 95 -6.45 -6.68 7.27
N ASP A 96 -6.84 -5.88 6.28
CA ASP A 96 -5.95 -5.47 5.19
C ASP A 96 -6.19 -4.04 4.68
N PHE A 97 -5.26 -3.57 3.84
CA PHE A 97 -5.37 -2.36 3.04
C PHE A 97 -5.10 -2.69 1.58
N VAL A 98 -5.99 -2.29 0.68
CA VAL A 98 -5.84 -2.52 -0.76
C VAL A 98 -5.70 -1.19 -1.47
N PHE A 99 -4.71 -1.06 -2.34
CA PHE A 99 -4.37 0.20 -3.01
C PHE A 99 -3.83 -0.06 -4.42
N THR A 100 -3.78 1.00 -5.23
CA THR A 100 -3.21 0.93 -6.58
C THR A 100 -1.68 1.11 -6.52
N PRO A 101 -0.88 0.17 -7.08
CA PRO A 101 0.55 0.36 -7.27
C PRO A 101 0.86 1.66 -8.03
N ALA A 102 2.02 2.26 -7.78
CA ALA A 102 2.52 3.29 -8.67
C ALA A 102 2.84 2.71 -10.06
N TYR A 103 2.72 3.53 -11.10
CA TYR A 103 3.23 3.16 -12.42
C TYR A 103 4.76 3.24 -12.43
N ALA A 104 5.41 2.42 -13.26
CA ALA A 104 6.86 2.36 -13.33
C ALA A 104 7.49 3.69 -13.79
N ASP A 105 6.82 4.46 -14.64
CA ASP A 105 7.25 5.78 -15.09
C ASP A 105 7.21 6.85 -13.98
N ALA A 106 6.42 6.66 -12.93
CA ALA A 106 6.45 7.50 -11.73
C ALA A 106 7.70 7.25 -10.89
N VAL A 107 8.22 6.02 -10.92
CA VAL A 107 9.31 5.51 -10.06
C VAL A 107 10.67 5.60 -10.75
N LEU A 108 10.74 5.41 -12.07
CA LEU A 108 11.98 5.38 -12.83
C LEU A 108 12.39 6.77 -13.33
N ALA A 109 13.69 6.98 -13.50
CA ALA A 109 14.20 8.17 -14.15
C ALA A 109 13.81 8.19 -15.64
N ALA A 110 13.53 9.38 -16.16
CA ALA A 110 13.16 9.58 -17.56
C ALA A 110 14.19 8.95 -18.52
N GLY A 111 13.72 8.36 -19.61
CA GLY A 111 14.56 7.67 -20.60
C GLY A 111 14.93 6.23 -20.24
N SER A 112 14.58 5.75 -19.05
CA SER A 112 14.73 4.32 -18.70
C SER A 112 13.77 3.47 -19.52
N GLN A 113 14.28 2.45 -20.20
CA GLN A 113 13.47 1.44 -20.88
C GLN A 113 13.57 0.13 -20.10
N VAL A 114 12.45 -0.36 -19.62
CA VAL A 114 12.40 -1.66 -18.96
C VAL A 114 11.06 -2.33 -19.24
N LEU A 115 11.10 -3.64 -19.42
CA LEU A 115 9.90 -4.46 -19.48
C LEU A 115 9.51 -4.79 -18.05
N VAL A 116 8.42 -4.18 -17.58
CA VAL A 116 7.78 -4.50 -16.30
C VAL A 116 6.69 -5.54 -16.58
N PRO A 117 6.51 -6.57 -15.74
CA PRO A 117 5.37 -7.47 -15.86
C PRO A 117 4.06 -6.69 -15.85
N ALA A 118 2.99 -7.33 -16.31
CA ALA A 118 1.64 -6.80 -16.14
C ALA A 118 1.38 -6.60 -14.65
N MET A 119 1.30 -5.34 -14.23
CA MET A 119 1.05 -4.96 -12.84
C MET A 119 -0.43 -5.11 -12.52
N PRO A 120 -0.78 -5.63 -11.34
CA PRO A 120 -2.18 -5.65 -10.91
C PRO A 120 -2.68 -4.21 -10.72
N SER A 121 -3.97 -3.99 -10.97
CA SER A 121 -4.61 -2.68 -10.78
C SER A 121 -4.78 -2.30 -9.31
N LEU A 122 -4.86 -3.31 -8.44
CA LEU A 122 -4.97 -3.22 -6.99
C LEU A 122 -4.10 -4.31 -6.36
N VAL A 123 -3.49 -4.01 -5.23
CA VAL A 123 -2.70 -4.98 -4.44
C VAL A 123 -3.04 -4.80 -2.96
N GLY A 124 -3.19 -5.91 -2.24
CA GLY A 124 -3.32 -5.89 -0.78
C GLY A 124 -1.97 -5.67 -0.10
N TYR A 125 -1.93 -4.99 1.04
CA TYR A 125 -0.71 -4.85 1.83
C TYR A 125 -0.18 -6.23 2.22
N SER A 126 -1.07 -7.13 2.65
CA SER A 126 -0.69 -8.48 3.04
C SER A 126 -0.05 -9.27 1.88
N GLU A 127 -0.59 -9.14 0.66
CA GLU A 127 -0.07 -9.70 -0.58
C GLU A 127 1.30 -9.11 -0.92
N MET A 128 1.41 -7.78 -0.95
CA MET A 128 2.68 -7.08 -1.16
C MET A 128 3.75 -7.58 -0.17
N HIS A 129 3.42 -7.66 1.13
CA HIS A 129 4.37 -8.11 2.14
C HIS A 129 4.77 -9.58 1.91
N ARG A 130 3.82 -10.47 1.66
CA ARG A 130 4.08 -11.89 1.39
C ARG A 130 5.01 -12.06 0.19
N ASP A 131 4.71 -11.37 -0.91
CA ASP A 131 5.40 -11.56 -2.18
C ASP A 131 6.81 -10.97 -2.14
N VAL A 132 6.99 -9.77 -1.59
CA VAL A 132 8.32 -9.14 -1.40
C VAL A 132 9.18 -9.99 -0.46
N ARG A 133 8.61 -10.53 0.61
CA ARG A 133 9.31 -11.42 1.55
C ARG A 133 9.68 -12.75 0.90
N ALA A 134 8.77 -13.35 0.16
CA ALA A 134 9.03 -14.61 -0.54
C ALA A 134 10.15 -14.45 -1.56
N PHE A 135 10.13 -13.35 -2.33
CA PHE A 135 11.19 -13.00 -3.25
C PHE A 135 12.53 -12.79 -2.54
N GLY A 136 12.54 -12.03 -1.43
CA GLY A 136 13.74 -11.83 -0.62
C GLY A 136 14.37 -13.15 -0.15
N LYS A 137 13.57 -14.10 0.36
CA LYS A 137 14.05 -15.43 0.74
C LYS A 137 14.60 -16.23 -0.44
N ALA A 138 13.95 -16.13 -1.59
CA ALA A 138 14.36 -16.82 -2.80
C ALA A 138 15.72 -16.32 -3.34
N MET A 139 16.16 -15.11 -2.98
CA MET A 139 17.47 -14.59 -3.42
C MET A 139 18.67 -15.39 -2.90
N ASP A 140 18.48 -16.22 -1.86
CA ASP A 140 19.53 -17.11 -1.38
C ASP A 140 19.57 -18.44 -2.16
N GLU A 141 18.66 -18.64 -3.12
CA GLU A 141 18.60 -19.78 -4.05
C GLU A 141 19.23 -19.42 -5.41
N LYS A 142 19.77 -20.40 -6.15
CA LYS A 142 20.38 -20.19 -7.48
C LYS A 142 19.34 -20.32 -8.59
N GLY A 143 19.45 -19.51 -9.65
CA GLY A 143 18.85 -19.81 -10.96
C GLY A 143 17.83 -18.81 -11.52
N PHE A 144 17.79 -17.57 -11.04
CA PHE A 144 16.92 -16.55 -11.64
C PHE A 144 17.57 -15.87 -12.84
N GLU A 145 16.78 -15.59 -13.87
CA GLU A 145 17.19 -14.75 -14.99
C GLU A 145 17.25 -13.28 -14.57
N ASP A 146 18.29 -12.55 -14.97
CA ASP A 146 18.52 -11.16 -14.57
C ASP A 146 17.36 -10.23 -14.93
N GLN A 147 16.73 -10.43 -16.09
CA GLN A 147 15.58 -9.64 -16.51
C GLN A 147 14.38 -9.85 -15.59
N MET A 148 14.13 -11.08 -15.13
CA MET A 148 13.06 -11.38 -14.19
C MET A 148 13.35 -10.78 -12.80
N LEU A 149 14.60 -10.81 -12.35
CA LEU A 149 15.02 -10.15 -11.11
C LEU A 149 14.80 -8.64 -11.18
N ALA A 150 15.24 -8.01 -12.27
CA ALA A 150 15.06 -6.57 -12.49
C ALA A 150 13.58 -6.20 -12.50
N ALA A 151 12.78 -6.90 -13.29
CA ALA A 151 11.36 -6.60 -13.46
C ALA A 151 10.58 -6.80 -12.15
N THR A 152 10.89 -7.85 -11.38
CA THR A 152 10.28 -8.11 -10.06
C THR A 152 10.65 -7.03 -9.03
N LEU A 153 11.92 -6.59 -8.97
CA LEU A 153 12.33 -5.52 -8.07
C LEU A 153 11.63 -4.20 -8.38
N ILE A 154 11.45 -3.89 -9.66
CA ILE A 154 10.73 -2.68 -10.10
C ILE A 154 9.24 -2.79 -9.75
N ALA A 155 8.61 -3.94 -9.99
CA ALA A 155 7.23 -4.19 -9.59
C ALA A 155 7.01 -3.99 -8.08
N HIS A 156 7.87 -4.58 -7.24
CA HIS A 156 7.81 -4.39 -5.79
C HIS A 156 8.06 -2.94 -5.37
N ARG A 157 8.94 -2.23 -6.08
CA ARG A 157 9.15 -0.80 -5.83
C ARG A 157 7.91 0.03 -6.16
N CYS A 158 7.20 -0.32 -7.23
CA CYS A 158 5.91 0.25 -7.57
C CYS A 158 4.84 -0.02 -6.50
N PHE A 159 4.83 -1.22 -5.89
CA PHE A 159 3.93 -1.51 -4.76
C PHE A 159 4.22 -0.60 -3.57
N LEU A 160 5.48 -0.50 -3.15
CA LEU A 160 5.88 0.38 -2.03
C LEU A 160 5.55 1.85 -2.30
N ALA A 161 5.81 2.34 -3.51
CA ALA A 161 5.45 3.70 -3.90
C ALA A 161 3.92 3.92 -3.91
N GLY A 162 3.13 2.93 -4.31
CA GLY A 162 1.67 2.97 -4.18
C GLY A 162 1.22 3.09 -2.73
N ALA A 163 1.80 2.28 -1.84
CA ALA A 163 1.52 2.30 -0.40
C ALA A 163 1.82 3.67 0.22
N LEU A 164 3.00 4.24 -0.06
CA LEU A 164 3.39 5.56 0.43
C LEU A 164 2.41 6.66 -0.02
N ARG A 165 1.96 6.62 -1.28
CA ARG A 165 1.03 7.62 -1.83
C ARG A 165 -0.34 7.62 -1.13
N VAL A 166 -0.78 6.47 -0.62
CA VAL A 166 -2.02 6.33 0.16
C VAL A 166 -1.81 6.48 1.67
N GLY A 167 -0.62 6.91 2.13
CA GLY A 167 -0.36 7.22 3.55
C GLY A 167 0.05 6.02 4.41
N LEU A 168 0.44 4.89 3.82
CA LEU A 168 1.10 3.79 4.55
C LEU A 168 2.60 4.08 4.73
N TRP A 169 3.21 3.48 5.74
CA TRP A 169 4.66 3.56 5.98
C TRP A 169 5.29 2.16 6.14
N PRO A 170 5.44 1.39 5.05
CA PRO A 170 5.65 -0.07 5.10
C PRO A 170 7.12 -0.47 5.37
N VAL A 171 7.71 -0.03 6.48
CA VAL A 171 9.13 -0.24 6.84
C VAL A 171 9.57 -1.71 6.72
N ARG A 172 8.76 -2.65 7.23
CA ARG A 172 9.12 -4.09 7.18
C ARG A 172 9.20 -4.64 5.75
N VAL A 173 8.30 -4.20 4.87
CA VAL A 173 8.26 -4.64 3.47
C VAL A 173 9.43 -4.01 2.71
N ALA A 174 9.67 -2.74 2.97
CA ALA A 174 10.80 -2.00 2.43
C ALA A 174 12.16 -2.64 2.83
N ALA A 175 12.27 -3.14 4.05
CA ALA A 175 13.45 -3.87 4.51
C ALA A 175 13.70 -5.18 3.75
N TRP A 176 12.65 -5.91 3.35
CA TRP A 176 12.79 -7.10 2.49
C TRP A 176 13.16 -6.73 1.05
N TRP A 177 12.60 -5.64 0.52
CA TRP A 177 12.97 -5.12 -0.79
C TRP A 177 14.45 -4.73 -0.84
N GLU A 178 14.93 -3.98 0.16
CA GLU A 178 16.33 -3.59 0.25
C GLU A 178 17.25 -4.81 0.35
N TYR A 179 16.87 -5.81 1.16
CA TYR A 179 17.61 -7.07 1.30
C TYR A 179 17.77 -7.81 -0.04
N ALA A 180 16.70 -7.86 -0.84
CA ALA A 180 16.72 -8.48 -2.16
C ALA A 180 17.55 -7.66 -3.15
N HIS A 181 17.34 -6.34 -3.18
CA HIS A 181 18.06 -5.41 -4.03
C HIS A 181 19.59 -5.48 -3.81
N ALA A 182 20.04 -5.47 -2.55
CA ALA A 182 21.46 -5.52 -2.18
C ALA A 182 22.17 -6.78 -2.69
N ARG A 183 21.45 -7.90 -2.86
CA ARG A 183 22.01 -9.16 -3.36
C ARG A 183 22.23 -9.18 -4.86
N VAL A 184 21.36 -8.51 -5.60
CA VAL A 184 21.36 -8.59 -7.07
C VAL A 184 21.97 -7.36 -7.74
N ILE A 185 22.18 -6.24 -7.03
CA ILE A 185 22.69 -4.99 -7.61
C ILE A 185 24.05 -5.13 -8.32
N ARG A 186 24.85 -6.15 -7.96
CA ARG A 186 26.15 -6.41 -8.59
C ARG A 186 26.05 -7.26 -9.85
N SER A 187 24.98 -8.02 -10.03
CA SER A 187 24.80 -8.95 -11.15
C SER A 187 23.74 -8.48 -12.15
N VAL A 188 22.74 -7.74 -11.68
CA VAL A 188 21.60 -7.29 -12.48
C VAL A 188 21.72 -5.79 -12.77
N ALA A 189 21.71 -5.43 -14.05
CA ALA A 189 21.60 -4.04 -14.46
C ALA A 189 20.17 -3.52 -14.21
N LEU A 190 19.99 -2.71 -13.17
CA LEU A 190 18.73 -2.04 -12.89
C LEU A 190 18.68 -0.68 -13.60
N PRO A 191 17.50 -0.27 -14.13
CA PRO A 191 17.30 1.10 -14.57
C PRO A 191 17.47 2.07 -13.39
N ARG A 192 17.80 3.32 -13.71
CA ARG A 192 17.97 4.34 -12.69
C ARG A 192 16.62 4.71 -12.09
N PHE A 193 16.50 4.61 -10.77
CA PHE A 193 15.35 5.13 -10.03
C PHE A 193 15.36 6.66 -9.98
N ARG A 194 14.17 7.26 -9.96
CA ARG A 194 14.00 8.69 -9.72
C ARG A 194 14.41 9.03 -8.28
N ALA A 195 14.94 10.24 -8.09
CA ALA A 195 15.10 10.78 -6.74
C ALA A 195 13.73 10.99 -6.09
N ASP A 196 13.58 10.58 -4.84
CA ASP A 196 12.32 10.55 -4.10
C ASP A 196 12.62 10.67 -2.60
N GLU A 197 12.44 11.87 -2.05
CA GLU A 197 12.73 12.16 -0.64
C GLU A 197 11.93 11.28 0.31
N THR A 198 10.68 10.96 -0.04
CA THR A 198 9.81 10.09 0.79
C THR A 198 10.38 8.67 0.86
N TRP A 199 10.97 8.21 -0.24
CA TRP A 199 11.65 6.93 -0.25
C TRP A 199 12.94 6.94 0.55
N ASP A 200 13.72 8.02 0.43
CA ASP A 200 14.98 8.15 1.17
C ASP A 200 14.72 8.14 2.68
N ASP A 201 13.65 8.81 3.13
CA ASP A 201 13.16 8.76 4.51
C ASP A 201 12.73 7.33 4.92
N LEU A 202 11.98 6.62 4.07
CA LEU A 202 11.61 5.22 4.32
C LEU A 202 12.85 4.31 4.46
N MET A 203 13.88 4.52 3.65
CA MET A 203 15.14 3.75 3.74
C MET A 203 15.95 4.11 4.98
N ALA A 204 15.88 5.35 5.45
CA ALA A 204 16.47 5.76 6.72
C ALA A 204 15.82 5.00 7.88
N ASP A 205 14.49 4.92 7.91
CA ASP A 205 13.74 4.16 8.93
C ASP A 205 14.00 2.64 8.85
N VAL A 206 14.17 2.08 7.64
CA VAL A 206 14.62 0.69 7.48
C VAL A 206 16.00 0.48 8.12
N THR A 207 16.90 1.45 7.96
CA THR A 207 18.24 1.39 8.53
C THR A 207 18.19 1.48 10.06
N GLU A 208 17.40 2.40 10.61
CA GLU A 208 17.20 2.55 12.05
C GLU A 208 16.58 1.29 12.68
N ALA A 209 15.50 0.76 12.08
CA ALA A 209 14.81 -0.43 12.59
C ALA A 209 15.73 -1.66 12.64
N ARG A 210 16.67 -1.78 11.69
CA ARG A 210 17.69 -2.84 11.70
C ARG A 210 18.70 -2.68 12.83
N GLN A 211 19.07 -1.44 13.18
CA GLN A 211 19.99 -1.18 14.29
C GLN A 211 19.34 -1.48 15.66
N GLN A 212 18.03 -1.26 15.77
CA GLN A 212 17.26 -1.53 16.99
C GLN A 212 16.88 -3.00 17.18
N THR A 213 17.09 -3.84 16.16
CA THR A 213 16.93 -5.29 16.27
C THR A 213 18.30 -5.90 16.61
N PRO A 214 18.68 -6.03 17.91
CA PRO A 214 19.89 -6.74 18.25
C PRO A 214 19.77 -8.14 17.65
N SER A 215 20.80 -8.57 16.94
CA SER A 215 20.94 -9.93 16.46
C SER A 215 20.66 -10.87 17.63
N THR A 216 19.49 -11.51 17.63
CA THR A 216 19.19 -12.62 18.53
C THR A 216 20.20 -13.69 18.17
N SER A 217 21.33 -13.65 18.88
CA SER A 217 22.38 -14.63 18.86
C SER A 217 21.73 -15.98 19.09
N THR A 218 21.82 -16.80 18.06
CA THR A 218 21.55 -18.23 18.04
C THR A 218 22.10 -18.86 19.32
N SER A 219 21.24 -19.49 20.11
CA SER A 219 21.59 -20.51 21.09
C SER A 219 20.86 -21.78 20.73
#